data_AF-A0A1M4W3R9-F1
#
_entry.id   AF-A0A1M4W3R9-F1
#
_cell.length_a   1.000
_cell.length_b   1.000
_cell.length_c   1.000
_cell.angle_alpha   90.00
_cell.angle_beta   90.00
_cell.angle_gamma   90.00
#
_symmetry.space_group_name_H-M   'P 1'
#
loop_
_entity.id
_entity.type
_entity.pdbx_description
1 polymer ?
#
loop_
_entity_poly.entity_id
_entity_poly.type
_entity_poly.pdbx_seq_one_letter_code
_entity_poly.pdbx_strand_id
1 'polypeptide(L)'
;MNKYDFTPENLLKIIQSELVPEDDEGFEFELDEFKVCIFKPYINEENEPRGDTIRIEYNGQYILSFVHSDGFVFPFYLEKDGNLKTLTNEGPQEVQALAHKLWVAIINEMEKLEKSEEEGRWLAFSAQFGDHKIPDLLKQLFEFQELEGAGNFADSFCLYPIEKYGLKSWSEDSEWLRSFTEFATATGGGSSYAFWHIKPDLETCPIVVFGDEGGIHVVASGLRQLLQLISYDTEISVGLEEAYYYRDEDEEEERSEGRDNYLQWLKEHTGQDAIDTSEEADRIMSVATAQYQSALNDWLRKFGIEVYS
;
A
#
# COMPACT_ATOMS: atom_id res chain seq x y z
N MET A 1 -7.57 -18.28 -17.58
CA MET A 1 -6.21 -18.63 -18.06
C MET A 1 -5.49 -19.29 -16.91
N ASN A 2 -4.77 -20.40 -17.12
CA ASN A 2 -4.07 -21.07 -16.01
C ASN A 2 -2.74 -20.33 -15.77
N LYS A 3 -2.41 -20.00 -14.50
CA LYS A 3 -1.19 -19.26 -14.16
C LYS A 3 0.09 -20.00 -14.53
N TYR A 4 0.02 -21.33 -14.66
CA TYR A 4 1.15 -22.16 -15.06
C TYR A 4 1.34 -22.23 -16.58
N ASP A 5 0.41 -21.68 -17.37
CA ASP A 5 0.60 -21.60 -18.82
C ASP A 5 1.76 -20.63 -19.12
N PHE A 6 2.66 -21.01 -20.02
CA PHE A 6 3.75 -20.14 -20.44
C PHE A 6 3.26 -19.19 -21.53
N THR A 7 2.77 -18.01 -21.13
CA THR A 7 2.22 -16.97 -22.02
C THR A 7 2.88 -15.61 -21.77
N PRO A 8 2.85 -14.67 -22.74
CA PRO A 8 3.33 -13.31 -22.54
C PRO A 8 2.73 -12.64 -21.31
N GLU A 9 1.43 -12.81 -21.08
CA GLU A 9 0.73 -12.18 -19.96
C GLU A 9 1.19 -12.71 -18.60
N ASN A 10 1.38 -14.04 -18.48
CA ASN A 10 1.87 -14.62 -17.22
C ASN A 10 3.34 -14.26 -16.97
N LEU A 11 4.15 -14.14 -18.03
CA LEU A 11 5.54 -13.67 -17.92
C LEU A 11 5.59 -12.22 -17.45
N LEU A 12 4.82 -11.34 -18.08
CA LEU A 12 4.73 -9.94 -17.71
C LEU A 12 4.24 -9.76 -16.28
N LYS A 13 3.26 -10.56 -15.83
CA LYS A 13 2.80 -10.52 -14.44
C LYS A 13 3.94 -10.71 -13.43
N ILE A 14 4.85 -11.65 -13.70
CA ILE A 14 6.01 -11.89 -12.83
C ILE A 14 6.99 -10.71 -12.89
N ILE A 15 7.30 -10.23 -14.10
CA ILE A 15 8.29 -9.17 -14.32
C ILE A 15 7.82 -7.81 -13.80
N GLN A 16 6.52 -7.55 -13.85
CA GLN A 16 5.89 -6.32 -13.38
C GLN A 16 5.59 -6.34 -11.87
N SER A 17 5.93 -7.43 -11.16
CA SER A 17 5.83 -7.49 -9.70
C SER A 17 6.58 -6.32 -9.04
N GLU A 18 6.05 -5.83 -7.91
CA GLU A 18 6.70 -4.78 -7.10
C GLU A 18 8.06 -5.22 -6.56
N LEU A 19 8.28 -6.54 -6.42
CA LEU A 19 9.57 -7.10 -6.01
C LEU A 19 10.67 -6.86 -7.05
N VAL A 20 10.31 -6.65 -8.31
CA VAL A 20 11.27 -6.47 -9.41
C VAL A 20 11.60 -4.98 -9.56
N PRO A 21 12.85 -4.57 -9.29
CA PRO A 21 13.25 -3.17 -9.37
C PRO A 21 13.31 -2.69 -10.83
N GLU A 22 13.25 -1.37 -11.01
CA GLU A 22 13.41 -0.70 -12.30
C GLU A 22 14.88 -0.32 -12.56
N ASP A 23 15.79 -1.25 -12.33
CA ASP A 23 17.23 -1.09 -12.53
C ASP A 23 17.86 -2.28 -13.27
N ASP A 24 19.16 -2.18 -13.55
CA ASP A 24 19.93 -3.19 -14.27
C ASP A 24 20.48 -4.32 -13.37
N GLU A 25 20.32 -4.21 -12.04
CA GLU A 25 20.65 -5.27 -11.09
C GLU A 25 19.56 -6.36 -11.09
N GLY A 26 18.29 -5.94 -11.24
CA GLY A 26 17.14 -6.84 -11.27
C GLY A 26 16.85 -7.50 -9.92
N PHE A 27 15.88 -8.42 -9.92
CA PHE A 27 15.51 -9.19 -8.74
C PHE A 27 16.06 -10.61 -8.80
N GLU A 28 16.71 -11.06 -7.73
CA GLU A 28 17.39 -12.35 -7.67
C GLU A 28 16.86 -13.22 -6.52
N PHE A 29 16.69 -14.51 -6.81
CA PHE A 29 16.47 -15.53 -5.80
C PHE A 29 16.97 -16.91 -6.24
N GLU A 30 17.11 -17.82 -5.27
CA GLU A 30 17.60 -19.19 -5.48
C GLU A 30 16.45 -20.19 -5.49
N LEU A 31 16.50 -21.13 -6.44
CA LEU A 31 15.63 -22.31 -6.55
C LEU A 31 16.49 -23.57 -6.56
N ASP A 32 16.62 -24.21 -5.40
CA ASP A 32 17.52 -25.35 -5.16
C ASP A 32 18.99 -25.03 -5.52
N GLU A 33 19.39 -25.36 -6.74
CA GLU A 33 20.72 -25.24 -7.34
C GLU A 33 20.76 -24.23 -8.50
N PHE A 34 19.61 -23.61 -8.78
CA PHE A 34 19.43 -22.64 -9.84
C PHE A 34 19.27 -21.24 -9.26
N LYS A 35 20.02 -20.29 -9.81
CA LYS A 35 19.83 -18.87 -9.55
C LYS A 35 18.90 -18.29 -10.61
N VAL A 36 17.87 -17.57 -10.16
CA VAL A 36 16.90 -16.89 -11.04
C VAL A 36 17.10 -15.39 -10.90
N CYS A 37 17.23 -14.70 -12.02
CA CYS A 37 17.30 -13.24 -12.08
C CYS A 37 16.17 -12.72 -12.98
N ILE A 38 15.43 -11.72 -12.51
CA ILE A 38 14.27 -11.15 -13.20
C ILE A 38 14.52 -9.66 -13.43
N PHE A 39 14.31 -9.21 -14.65
CA PHE A 39 14.60 -7.85 -15.08
C PHE A 39 13.38 -7.26 -15.78
N LYS A 40 12.98 -6.06 -15.34
CA LYS A 40 12.22 -5.09 -16.15
C LYS A 40 13.12 -4.55 -17.27
N PRO A 41 12.60 -3.80 -18.25
CA PRO A 41 13.43 -3.26 -19.32
C PRO A 41 14.53 -2.36 -18.76
N TYR A 42 15.79 -2.62 -19.14
CA TYR A 42 16.95 -1.88 -18.67
C TYR A 42 17.96 -1.64 -19.80
N ILE A 43 18.90 -0.74 -19.58
CA ILE A 43 20.04 -0.52 -20.47
C ILE A 43 21.27 -1.15 -19.82
N ASN A 44 21.94 -2.07 -20.50
CA ASN A 44 23.12 -2.72 -19.95
C ASN A 44 24.38 -1.82 -20.00
N GLU A 45 25.49 -2.28 -19.42
CA GLU A 45 26.78 -1.55 -19.42
C GLU A 45 27.31 -1.20 -20.82
N GLU A 46 26.87 -1.92 -21.87
CA GLU A 46 27.22 -1.69 -23.28
C GLU A 46 26.28 -0.70 -23.97
N ASN A 47 25.36 -0.07 -23.23
CA ASN A 47 24.35 0.86 -23.71
C ASN A 47 23.36 0.20 -24.71
N GLU A 48 23.12 -1.10 -24.56
CA GLU A 48 22.13 -1.85 -25.32
C GLU A 48 20.84 -2.01 -24.50
N PRO A 49 19.67 -1.70 -25.08
CA PRO A 49 18.40 -1.95 -24.42
C PRO A 49 18.16 -3.46 -24.32
N ARG A 50 17.76 -3.90 -23.13
CA ARG A 50 17.29 -5.25 -22.84
C ARG A 50 15.80 -5.18 -22.50
N GLY A 51 15.04 -6.11 -23.06
CA GLY A 51 13.62 -6.25 -22.75
C GLY A 51 13.40 -6.97 -21.43
N ASP A 52 12.13 -7.10 -21.07
CA ASP A 52 11.62 -7.94 -19.99
C ASP A 52 12.26 -9.34 -20.04
N THR A 53 13.03 -9.71 -19.01
CA THR A 53 13.82 -10.94 -19.04
C THR A 53 13.77 -11.69 -17.71
N ILE A 54 13.51 -13.00 -17.78
CA ILE A 54 13.87 -13.94 -16.71
C ILE A 54 15.09 -14.73 -17.17
N ARG A 55 16.15 -14.73 -16.37
CA ARG A 55 17.41 -15.45 -16.61
C ARG A 55 17.58 -16.52 -15.56
N ILE A 56 18.04 -17.70 -15.96
CA ILE A 56 18.30 -18.82 -15.06
C ILE A 56 19.73 -19.31 -15.25
N GLU A 57 20.42 -19.46 -14.12
CA GLU A 57 21.80 -19.89 -14.03
C GLU A 57 21.91 -21.17 -13.20
N TYR A 58 22.87 -22.03 -13.53
CA TYR A 58 23.25 -23.20 -12.78
C TYR A 58 24.75 -23.19 -12.54
N ASN A 59 25.19 -23.23 -11.27
CA ASN A 59 26.60 -23.09 -10.88
C ASN A 59 27.30 -21.86 -11.50
N GLY A 60 26.59 -20.72 -11.56
CA GLY A 60 27.10 -19.47 -12.14
C GLY A 60 27.24 -19.48 -13.66
N GLN A 61 26.65 -20.46 -14.35
CA GLN A 61 26.55 -20.49 -15.81
C GLN A 61 25.11 -20.29 -16.25
N TYR A 62 24.91 -19.38 -17.20
CA TYR A 62 23.64 -19.19 -17.88
C TYR A 62 23.17 -20.49 -18.56
N ILE A 63 21.93 -20.91 -18.32
CA ILE A 63 21.35 -22.10 -18.95
C ILE A 63 20.02 -21.87 -19.66
N LEU A 64 19.23 -20.87 -19.23
CA LEU A 64 17.91 -20.58 -19.78
C LEU A 64 17.59 -19.08 -19.65
N SER A 65 16.84 -18.53 -20.60
CA SER A 65 16.08 -17.29 -20.37
C SER A 65 14.73 -17.29 -21.04
N PHE A 66 13.85 -16.44 -20.52
CA PHE A 66 12.59 -16.07 -21.12
C PHE A 66 12.63 -14.57 -21.38
N VAL A 67 12.58 -14.18 -22.65
CA VAL A 67 12.64 -12.77 -23.04
C VAL A 67 11.30 -12.38 -23.63
N HIS A 68 10.69 -11.32 -23.12
CA HIS A 68 9.52 -10.71 -23.73
C HIS A 68 9.94 -9.47 -24.56
N SER A 69 9.47 -9.44 -25.81
CA SER A 69 9.68 -8.33 -26.73
C SER A 69 8.53 -8.28 -27.73
N ASP A 70 7.98 -7.09 -27.97
CA ASP A 70 6.91 -6.83 -28.95
C ASP A 70 5.68 -7.76 -28.81
N GLY A 71 5.30 -8.14 -27.58
CA GLY A 71 4.15 -9.01 -27.31
C GLY A 71 4.42 -10.51 -27.49
N PHE A 72 5.67 -10.91 -27.75
CA PHE A 72 6.08 -12.30 -27.91
C PHE A 72 7.05 -12.72 -26.80
N VAL A 73 7.01 -14.01 -26.46
CA VAL A 73 7.98 -14.62 -25.54
C VAL A 73 8.94 -15.51 -26.31
N PHE A 74 10.22 -15.29 -26.11
CA PHE A 74 11.31 -16.03 -26.69
C PHE A 74 12.07 -16.78 -25.60
N PRO A 75 11.80 -18.08 -25.42
CA PRO A 75 12.60 -18.91 -24.53
C PRO A 75 13.93 -19.28 -25.22
N PHE A 76 15.05 -19.08 -24.54
CA PHE A 76 16.39 -19.45 -25.00
C PHE A 76 17.05 -20.41 -24.02
N TYR A 77 17.94 -21.26 -24.51
CA TYR A 77 18.77 -22.14 -23.70
C TYR A 77 20.20 -22.21 -24.25
N LEU A 78 21.16 -22.51 -23.36
CA LEU A 78 22.55 -22.70 -23.74
C LEU A 78 22.82 -24.18 -24.06
N GLU A 79 23.33 -24.47 -25.26
CA GLU A 79 23.80 -25.81 -25.60
C GLU A 79 25.18 -26.12 -24.99
N LYS A 80 25.55 -27.41 -24.98
CA LYS A 80 26.83 -27.90 -24.44
C LYS A 80 28.06 -27.31 -25.14
N ASP A 81 27.90 -26.83 -26.38
CA ASP A 81 28.94 -26.17 -27.16
C ASP A 81 29.03 -24.66 -26.90
N GLY A 82 28.18 -24.13 -26.01
CA GLY A 82 28.11 -22.71 -25.64
C GLY A 82 27.23 -21.87 -26.57
N ASN A 83 26.54 -22.48 -27.54
CA ASN A 83 25.65 -21.74 -28.43
C ASN A 83 24.27 -21.51 -27.80
N LEU A 84 23.77 -20.28 -27.90
CA LEU A 84 22.41 -19.94 -27.51
C LEU A 84 21.42 -20.41 -28.60
N LYS A 85 20.38 -21.15 -28.21
CA LYS A 85 19.30 -21.57 -29.11
C LYS A 85 17.93 -21.23 -28.55
N THR A 86 17.01 -20.92 -29.44
CA THR A 86 15.59 -20.79 -29.10
C THR A 86 15.01 -22.16 -28.75
N LEU A 87 14.31 -22.25 -27.63
CA LEU A 87 13.58 -23.43 -27.23
C LEU A 87 12.26 -23.50 -28.01
N THR A 88 12.14 -24.49 -28.89
CA THR A 88 10.92 -24.76 -29.66
C THR A 88 10.31 -26.10 -29.26
N ASN A 89 9.09 -26.37 -29.72
CA ASN A 89 8.42 -27.67 -29.51
C ASN A 89 9.21 -28.86 -30.11
N GLU A 90 10.11 -28.61 -31.07
CA GLU A 90 10.99 -29.62 -31.68
C GLU A 90 12.36 -29.73 -30.98
N GLY A 91 12.60 -28.90 -29.95
CA GLY A 91 13.84 -28.89 -29.18
C GLY A 91 14.05 -30.13 -28.28
N PRO A 92 15.18 -30.19 -27.56
CA PRO A 92 15.48 -31.32 -26.68
C PRO A 92 14.44 -31.47 -25.56
N GLN A 93 13.82 -32.65 -25.46
CA GLN A 93 12.76 -32.92 -24.47
C GLN A 93 13.22 -32.69 -23.02
N GLU A 94 14.48 -32.98 -22.71
CA GLU A 94 15.06 -32.74 -21.37
C GLU A 94 15.09 -31.25 -21.03
N VAL A 95 15.43 -30.40 -22.00
CA VAL A 95 15.45 -28.93 -21.83
C VAL A 95 14.03 -28.39 -21.70
N GLN A 96 13.08 -28.89 -22.50
CA GLN A 96 11.67 -28.51 -22.38
C GLN A 96 11.09 -28.89 -21.00
N ALA A 97 11.37 -30.11 -20.53
CA ALA A 97 10.91 -30.57 -19.23
C ALA A 97 11.52 -29.74 -18.08
N LEU A 98 12.81 -29.40 -18.18
CA LEU A 98 13.48 -28.53 -17.23
C LEU A 98 12.89 -27.11 -17.24
N ALA A 99 12.70 -26.52 -18.42
CA ALA A 99 12.11 -25.18 -18.56
C ALA A 99 10.71 -25.11 -17.94
N HIS A 100 9.86 -26.11 -18.19
CA HIS A 100 8.54 -26.18 -17.58
C HIS A 100 8.61 -26.36 -16.05
N LYS A 101 9.50 -27.23 -15.55
CA LYS A 101 9.71 -27.40 -14.10
C LYS A 101 10.11 -26.09 -13.44
N LEU A 102 11.09 -25.39 -14.02
CA LEU A 102 11.59 -24.11 -13.50
C LEU A 102 10.53 -23.02 -13.59
N TRP A 103 9.79 -22.93 -14.69
CA TRP A 103 8.68 -21.99 -14.83
C TRP A 103 7.65 -22.12 -13.70
N VAL A 104 7.19 -23.35 -13.42
CA VAL A 104 6.27 -23.61 -12.31
C VAL A 104 6.88 -23.25 -10.96
N ALA A 105 8.16 -23.57 -10.74
CA ALA A 105 8.86 -23.25 -9.51
C ALA A 105 9.02 -21.74 -9.30
N ILE A 106 9.34 -20.98 -10.35
CA ILE A 106 9.44 -19.51 -10.34
C ILE A 106 8.10 -18.89 -9.96
N ILE A 107 7.00 -19.30 -10.59
CA ILE A 107 5.66 -18.79 -10.26
C ILE A 107 5.35 -18.99 -8.76
N ASN A 108 5.57 -20.20 -8.25
CA ASN A 108 5.26 -20.51 -6.86
C ASN A 108 6.14 -19.75 -5.88
N GLU A 109 7.42 -19.57 -6.18
CA GLU A 109 8.34 -18.85 -5.32
C GLU A 109 8.06 -17.34 -5.34
N MET A 110 7.76 -16.76 -6.50
CA MET A 110 7.33 -15.35 -6.61
C MET A 110 6.08 -15.09 -5.77
N GLU A 111 5.03 -15.91 -5.91
CA GLU A 111 3.82 -15.76 -5.09
C GLU A 111 4.11 -15.88 -3.59
N LYS A 112 5.04 -16.75 -3.20
CA LYS A 112 5.46 -16.91 -1.80
C LYS A 112 6.22 -15.68 -1.31
N LEU A 113 7.11 -15.13 -2.12
CA LEU A 113 7.90 -13.94 -1.80
C LEU A 113 7.00 -12.70 -1.70
N GLU A 114 6.08 -12.50 -2.65
CA GLU A 114 5.10 -11.41 -2.62
C GLU A 114 4.26 -11.47 -1.36
N LYS A 115 3.73 -12.66 -1.02
CA LYS A 115 2.99 -12.86 0.21
C LYS A 115 3.83 -12.59 1.46
N SER A 116 5.10 -12.98 1.46
CA SER A 116 6.00 -12.71 2.58
C SER A 116 6.26 -11.21 2.74
N GLU A 117 6.36 -10.47 1.63
CA GLU A 117 6.55 -9.03 1.62
C GLU A 117 5.29 -8.31 2.13
N GLU A 118 4.10 -8.71 1.67
CA GLU A 118 2.81 -8.23 2.15
C GLU A 118 2.65 -8.47 3.66
N GLU A 119 2.95 -9.69 4.14
CA GLU A 119 2.96 -10.01 5.58
C GLU A 119 3.96 -9.13 6.35
N GLY A 120 5.13 -8.85 5.76
CA GLY A 120 6.13 -7.94 6.32
C GLY A 120 5.64 -6.50 6.45
N ARG A 121 5.02 -5.95 5.39
CA ARG A 121 4.41 -4.62 5.38
C ARG A 121 3.29 -4.51 6.41
N TRP A 122 2.40 -5.50 6.48
CA TRP A 122 1.37 -5.56 7.51
C TRP A 122 1.95 -5.62 8.92
N LEU A 123 3.01 -6.41 9.16
CA LEU A 123 3.68 -6.47 10.46
C LEU A 123 4.29 -5.12 10.85
N ALA A 124 4.93 -4.42 9.91
CA ALA A 124 5.47 -3.08 10.15
C ALA A 124 4.37 -2.07 10.50
N PHE A 125 3.27 -2.05 9.73
CA PHE A 125 2.13 -1.18 9.99
C PHE A 125 1.44 -1.50 11.32
N SER A 126 1.17 -2.78 11.58
CA SER A 126 0.45 -3.24 12.78
C SER A 126 1.24 -3.04 14.08
N ALA A 127 2.57 -3.00 14.02
CA ALA A 127 3.42 -2.82 15.20
C ALA A 127 3.13 -1.51 15.97
N GLN A 128 2.69 -0.44 15.30
CA GLN A 128 2.40 0.85 15.93
C GLN A 128 1.19 0.83 16.89
N PHE A 129 0.35 -0.20 16.77
CA PHE A 129 -0.81 -0.42 17.64
C PHE A 129 -0.45 -1.15 18.94
N GLY A 130 0.78 -1.65 19.08
CA GLY A 130 1.24 -2.34 20.30
C GLY A 130 0.33 -3.51 20.68
N ASP A 131 -0.18 -3.50 21.92
CA ASP A 131 -1.05 -4.56 22.44
C ASP A 131 -2.55 -4.37 22.08
N HIS A 132 -2.90 -3.28 21.36
CA HIS A 132 -4.29 -3.04 20.98
C HIS A 132 -4.74 -4.03 19.90
N LYS A 133 -5.94 -4.60 20.08
CA LYS A 133 -6.57 -5.39 19.02
C LYS A 133 -6.88 -4.47 17.84
N ILE A 134 -6.26 -4.75 16.69
CA ILE A 134 -6.50 -4.01 15.46
C ILE A 134 -7.87 -4.43 14.89
N PRO A 135 -8.72 -3.47 14.47
CA PRO A 135 -10.00 -3.78 13.83
C PRO A 135 -9.78 -4.56 12.53
N ASP A 136 -10.59 -5.60 12.29
CA ASP A 136 -10.55 -6.36 11.03
C ASP A 136 -10.79 -5.44 9.82
N LEU A 137 -11.65 -4.42 10.00
CA LEU A 137 -11.92 -3.41 8.99
C LEU A 137 -10.68 -2.58 8.62
N LEU A 138 -9.77 -2.33 9.56
CA LEU A 138 -8.52 -1.61 9.26
C LEU A 138 -7.55 -2.50 8.48
N LYS A 139 -7.52 -3.80 8.77
CA LYS A 139 -6.76 -4.77 7.97
C LYS A 139 -7.29 -4.87 6.55
N GLN A 140 -8.61 -4.92 6.39
CA GLN A 140 -9.26 -4.93 5.07
C GLN A 140 -8.96 -3.66 4.27
N LEU A 141 -8.91 -2.50 4.94
CA LEU A 141 -8.53 -1.23 4.29
C LEU A 141 -7.06 -1.23 3.88
N PHE A 142 -6.18 -1.80 4.72
CA PHE A 142 -4.77 -1.98 4.38
C PHE A 142 -4.61 -2.85 3.13
N GLU A 143 -5.24 -4.03 3.12
CA GLU A 143 -5.23 -4.94 1.96
C GLU A 143 -5.78 -4.26 0.69
N PHE A 144 -6.84 -3.44 0.84
CA PHE A 144 -7.39 -2.65 -0.27
C PHE A 144 -6.38 -1.61 -0.79
N GLN A 145 -5.70 -0.88 0.09
CA GLN A 145 -4.68 0.08 -0.31
C GLN A 145 -3.51 -0.60 -1.05
N GLU A 146 -3.08 -1.78 -0.60
CA GLU A 146 -1.98 -2.51 -1.25
C GLU A 146 -2.33 -2.93 -2.69
N LEU A 147 -3.62 -3.05 -3.01
CA LEU A 147 -4.11 -3.35 -4.36
C LEU A 147 -4.29 -2.09 -5.22
N GLU A 148 -4.83 -1.01 -4.64
CA GLU A 148 -5.14 0.22 -5.39
C GLU A 148 -3.96 1.20 -5.48
N GLY A 149 -2.99 1.07 -4.57
CA GLY A 149 -1.93 2.04 -4.37
C GLY A 149 -2.28 3.09 -3.30
N ALA A 150 -1.31 3.42 -2.46
CA ALA A 150 -1.45 4.43 -1.42
C ALA A 150 -1.70 5.84 -2.02
N GLY A 151 -2.69 6.56 -1.49
CA GLY A 151 -3.08 7.89 -1.97
C GLY A 151 -3.82 7.89 -3.31
N ASN A 152 -4.08 6.71 -3.89
CA ASN A 152 -4.71 6.61 -5.21
C ASN A 152 -6.24 6.56 -5.17
N PHE A 153 -6.84 6.29 -4.01
CA PHE A 153 -8.28 6.10 -3.88
C PHE A 153 -8.99 7.18 -3.07
N ALA A 154 -8.22 8.01 -2.37
CA ALA A 154 -8.69 9.20 -1.69
C ALA A 154 -7.52 10.17 -1.51
N ASP A 155 -7.79 11.44 -1.79
CA ASP A 155 -6.77 12.48 -1.81
C ASP A 155 -5.94 12.55 -0.52
N SER A 156 -4.61 12.38 -0.67
CA SER A 156 -3.57 12.26 0.35
C SER A 156 -3.83 11.33 1.55
N PHE A 157 -4.86 10.49 1.50
CA PHE A 157 -5.11 9.47 2.51
C PHE A 157 -4.24 8.24 2.23
N CYS A 158 -3.33 7.95 3.16
CA CYS A 158 -2.49 6.77 3.07
C CYS A 158 -2.29 6.13 4.44
N LEU A 159 -2.49 4.82 4.52
CA LEU A 159 -2.06 3.99 5.64
C LEU A 159 -0.55 3.76 5.54
N TYR A 160 0.20 4.14 6.57
CA TYR A 160 1.63 3.87 6.64
C TYR A 160 2.08 3.58 8.07
N PRO A 161 3.21 2.86 8.25
CA PRO A 161 3.91 2.84 9.53
C PRO A 161 4.34 4.27 9.89
N ILE A 162 3.80 4.81 10.97
CA ILE A 162 4.12 6.16 11.42
C ILE A 162 5.04 6.09 12.65
N GLU A 163 6.24 6.63 12.50
CA GLU A 163 7.09 6.92 13.64
C GLU A 163 6.47 8.08 14.45
N LYS A 164 6.47 7.97 15.78
CA LYS A 164 5.80 8.92 16.69
C LYS A 164 6.41 10.33 16.72
N TYR A 165 7.15 10.76 15.70
CA TYR A 165 7.73 12.11 15.64
C TYR A 165 6.65 13.19 15.63
N GLY A 166 5.55 12.97 14.90
CA GLY A 166 4.39 13.86 14.89
C GLY A 166 3.83 14.07 16.29
N LEU A 167 3.44 12.99 16.98
CA LEU A 167 2.97 13.06 18.37
C LEU A 167 3.99 13.67 19.36
N LYS A 168 5.30 13.39 19.18
CA LYS A 168 6.36 13.91 20.05
C LYS A 168 6.55 15.42 19.92
N SER A 169 6.18 16.02 18.79
CA SER A 169 6.21 17.49 18.62
C SER A 169 5.26 18.20 19.61
N TRP A 170 4.21 17.51 20.07
CA TRP A 170 3.24 18.03 21.03
C TRP A 170 3.60 17.73 22.48
N SER A 171 4.04 16.50 22.76
CA SER A 171 4.49 16.08 24.09
C SER A 171 5.30 14.78 24.02
N GLU A 172 6.36 14.69 24.82
CA GLU A 172 7.13 13.45 25.00
C GLU A 172 6.65 12.61 26.19
N ASP A 173 5.59 13.03 26.89
CA ASP A 173 5.06 12.31 28.04
C ASP A 173 4.57 10.91 27.65
N SER A 174 4.92 9.90 28.45
CA SER A 174 4.58 8.51 28.15
C SER A 174 3.07 8.22 28.17
N GLU A 175 2.30 8.95 28.98
CA GLU A 175 0.84 8.84 29.00
C GLU A 175 0.25 9.44 27.72
N TRP A 176 0.77 10.57 27.25
CA TRP A 176 0.42 11.17 25.96
C TRP A 176 0.69 10.20 24.79
N LEU A 177 1.92 9.70 24.68
CA LEU A 177 2.34 8.83 23.59
C LEU A 177 1.64 7.47 23.57
N ARG A 178 0.98 7.08 24.66
CA ARG A 178 0.15 5.85 24.75
C ARG A 178 -1.33 6.13 24.50
N SER A 179 -1.77 7.37 24.59
CA SER A 179 -3.16 7.74 24.35
C SER A 179 -3.51 7.84 22.87
N PHE A 180 -2.52 7.92 21.98
CA PHE A 180 -2.74 8.02 20.55
C PHE A 180 -1.91 7.01 19.75
N THR A 181 -2.51 6.51 18.67
CA THR A 181 -1.81 5.78 17.61
C THR A 181 -2.13 6.45 16.27
N GLU A 182 -1.18 7.21 15.75
CA GLU A 182 -1.20 7.69 14.35
C GLU A 182 -1.18 6.48 13.41
N PHE A 183 -2.00 6.52 12.36
CA PHE A 183 -2.08 5.40 11.42
C PHE A 183 -2.29 5.77 9.96
N ALA A 184 -2.63 7.02 9.66
CA ALA A 184 -2.80 7.47 8.29
C ALA A 184 -2.36 8.92 8.13
N THR A 185 -1.94 9.29 6.93
CA THR A 185 -1.84 10.70 6.52
C THR A 185 -3.23 11.28 6.33
N ALA A 186 -3.38 12.56 6.68
CA ALA A 186 -4.62 13.31 6.53
C ALA A 186 -4.53 14.41 5.48
N THR A 187 -3.31 14.91 5.21
CA THR A 187 -3.00 15.91 4.19
C THR A 187 -1.63 15.62 3.57
N GLY A 188 -1.37 16.15 2.38
CA GLY A 188 -0.05 16.13 1.76
C GLY A 188 1.00 16.95 2.52
N GLY A 189 0.56 17.89 3.39
CA GLY A 189 1.41 18.75 4.23
C GLY A 189 2.04 18.04 5.43
N GLY A 190 1.48 16.89 5.85
CA GLY A 190 1.99 16.10 6.96
C GLY A 190 1.06 16.03 8.17
N SER A 191 -0.20 16.47 8.05
CA SER A 191 -1.23 16.15 9.04
C SER A 191 -1.49 14.64 9.08
N SER A 192 -1.91 14.12 10.23
CA SER A 192 -2.13 12.68 10.43
C SER A 192 -3.45 12.39 11.16
N TYR A 193 -4.06 11.25 10.83
CA TYR A 193 -5.15 10.67 11.62
C TYR A 193 -4.59 9.72 12.67
N ALA A 194 -5.18 9.78 13.86
CA ALA A 194 -4.84 8.92 14.98
C ALA A 194 -6.08 8.39 15.69
N PHE A 195 -6.00 7.17 16.19
CA PHE A 195 -6.97 6.68 17.19
C PHE A 195 -6.67 7.32 18.54
N TRP A 196 -7.71 7.80 19.23
CA TRP A 196 -7.63 8.22 20.63
C TRP A 196 -8.11 7.10 21.57
N HIS A 197 -7.20 6.52 22.34
CA HIS A 197 -7.39 5.30 23.15
C HIS A 197 -8.17 5.53 24.45
N ILE A 198 -9.39 6.02 24.34
CA ILE A 198 -10.30 6.22 25.48
C ILE A 198 -11.32 5.09 25.66
N LYS A 199 -11.29 4.09 24.79
CA LYS A 199 -12.15 2.89 24.83
C LYS A 199 -11.29 1.63 24.61
N PRO A 200 -11.75 0.46 25.08
CA PRO A 200 -11.01 -0.79 24.88
C PRO A 200 -11.03 -1.30 23.45
N ASP A 201 -12.09 -0.97 22.69
CA ASP A 201 -12.26 -1.40 21.29
C ASP A 201 -11.90 -0.27 20.34
N LEU A 202 -10.82 -0.49 19.58
CA LEU A 202 -10.24 0.50 18.68
C LEU A 202 -11.20 0.90 17.55
N GLU A 203 -12.08 0.00 17.10
CA GLU A 203 -13.07 0.31 16.04
C GLU A 203 -14.02 1.45 16.47
N THR A 204 -14.22 1.59 17.79
CA THR A 204 -15.10 2.60 18.40
C THR A 204 -14.37 3.76 19.06
N CYS A 205 -13.03 3.75 19.06
CA CYS A 205 -12.25 4.88 19.54
C CYS A 205 -12.45 6.09 18.62
N PRO A 206 -12.59 7.31 19.14
CA PRO A 206 -12.63 8.50 18.31
C PRO A 206 -11.36 8.61 17.47
N ILE A 207 -11.52 9.12 16.25
CA ILE A 207 -10.40 9.51 15.40
C ILE A 207 -10.15 11.00 15.61
N VAL A 208 -8.89 11.32 15.83
CA VAL A 208 -8.38 12.67 15.99
C VAL A 208 -7.45 12.97 14.81
N VAL A 209 -7.56 14.17 14.26
CA VAL A 209 -6.59 14.70 13.30
C VAL A 209 -5.58 15.57 14.04
N PHE A 210 -4.30 15.40 13.72
CA PHE A 210 -3.20 16.24 14.16
C PHE A 210 -2.75 17.10 12.98
N GLY A 211 -2.88 18.42 13.12
CA GLY A 211 -2.50 19.38 12.09
C GLY A 211 -0.99 19.64 12.09
N ASP A 212 -0.39 19.68 10.90
CA ASP A 212 1.00 20.10 10.67
C ASP A 212 1.20 21.62 10.84
N GLU A 213 0.15 22.40 10.63
CA GLU A 213 0.09 23.84 10.96
C GLU A 213 -0.43 24.11 12.40
N GLY A 214 -0.68 23.04 13.16
CA GLY A 214 -1.28 23.07 14.48
C GLY A 214 -2.76 22.68 14.49
N GLY A 215 -3.38 22.70 15.68
CA GLY A 215 -4.74 22.20 15.86
C GLY A 215 -4.81 20.69 16.05
N ILE A 216 -5.69 20.25 16.96
CA ILE A 216 -5.93 18.84 17.26
C ILE A 216 -7.44 18.66 17.46
N HIS A 217 -8.10 18.00 16.51
CA HIS A 217 -9.56 17.96 16.43
C HIS A 217 -10.10 16.55 16.33
N VAL A 218 -11.23 16.28 16.97
CA VAL A 218 -11.99 15.05 16.75
C VAL A 218 -12.70 15.16 15.41
N VAL A 219 -12.50 14.19 14.53
CA VAL A 219 -13.12 14.18 13.19
C VAL A 219 -14.15 13.06 13.03
N ALA A 220 -14.00 11.96 13.78
CA ALA A 220 -14.93 10.83 13.71
C ALA A 220 -15.08 10.13 15.06
N SER A 221 -16.25 9.53 15.30
CA SER A 221 -16.53 8.77 16.54
C SER A 221 -15.98 7.34 16.52
N GLY A 222 -15.36 6.94 15.41
CA GLY A 222 -14.91 5.57 15.15
C GLY A 222 -14.43 5.40 13.71
N LEU A 223 -13.79 4.26 13.43
CA LEU A 223 -13.18 3.97 12.13
C LEU A 223 -14.18 4.08 10.98
N ARG A 224 -15.38 3.51 11.12
CA ARG A 224 -16.42 3.55 10.07
C ARG A 224 -16.84 4.96 9.67
N GLN A 225 -16.91 5.89 10.63
CA GLN A 225 -17.24 7.27 10.32
C GLN A 225 -16.10 7.96 9.57
N LEU A 226 -14.84 7.68 9.93
CA LEU A 226 -13.70 8.16 9.15
C LEU A 226 -13.77 7.63 7.72
N LEU A 227 -13.97 6.32 7.51
CA LEU A 227 -14.01 5.76 6.15
C LEU A 227 -15.13 6.38 5.29
N GLN A 228 -16.26 6.71 5.91
CA GLN A 228 -17.29 7.47 5.22
C GLN A 228 -16.84 8.89 4.87
N LEU A 229 -16.12 9.60 5.74
CA LEU A 229 -15.55 10.92 5.44
C LEU A 229 -14.56 10.85 4.26
N ILE A 230 -13.68 9.85 4.25
CA ILE A 230 -12.69 9.63 3.18
C ILE A 230 -13.36 9.47 1.80
N SER A 231 -14.61 9.00 1.72
CA SER A 231 -15.34 8.88 0.45
C SER A 231 -15.64 10.21 -0.24
N TYR A 232 -15.52 11.33 0.49
CA TYR A 232 -15.65 12.66 -0.09
C TYR A 232 -14.53 12.96 -1.08
N ASP A 233 -13.37 12.28 -0.94
CA ASP A 233 -12.22 12.38 -1.82
C ASP A 233 -11.72 13.84 -1.94
N THR A 234 -11.28 14.37 -0.81
CA THR A 234 -10.56 15.63 -0.66
C THR A 234 -9.82 15.61 0.68
N GLU A 235 -8.69 16.31 0.77
CA GLU A 235 -7.99 16.50 2.02
C GLU A 235 -8.85 17.22 3.06
N ILE A 236 -8.61 16.91 4.34
CA ILE A 236 -9.18 17.69 5.44
C ILE A 236 -8.39 18.98 5.63
N SER A 237 -9.07 20.11 5.73
CA SER A 237 -8.47 21.37 6.18
C SER A 237 -8.34 21.35 7.70
N VAL A 238 -7.12 21.54 8.22
CA VAL A 238 -6.85 21.53 9.67
C VAL A 238 -6.32 22.89 10.10
N GLY A 239 -7.18 23.68 10.75
CA GLY A 239 -6.82 24.96 11.36
C GLY A 239 -6.63 24.85 12.88
N LEU A 240 -6.20 25.96 13.48
CA LEU A 240 -6.05 26.04 14.94
C LEU A 240 -7.39 25.86 15.68
N GLU A 241 -8.47 26.44 15.15
CA GLU A 241 -9.80 26.48 15.79
C GLU A 241 -10.72 25.34 15.36
N GLU A 242 -10.58 24.84 14.15
CA GLU A 242 -11.44 23.80 13.59
C GLU A 242 -10.74 22.94 12.55
N ALA A 243 -11.33 21.79 12.27
CA ALA A 243 -11.04 20.99 11.09
C ALA A 243 -12.34 20.79 10.30
N TYR A 244 -12.25 20.82 8.97
CA TYR A 244 -13.40 20.68 8.08
C TYR A 244 -12.98 20.11 6.73
N TYR A 245 -13.91 19.52 6.00
CA TYR A 245 -13.70 19.17 4.60
C TYR A 245 -14.30 20.23 3.68
N TYR A 246 -13.56 20.58 2.65
CA TYR A 246 -13.99 21.49 1.63
C TYR A 246 -13.40 21.06 0.28
N ARG A 247 -14.14 21.29 -0.78
CA ARG A 247 -13.67 21.16 -2.16
C ARG A 247 -14.24 22.32 -2.95
N ASP A 248 -13.40 22.98 -3.75
CA ASP A 248 -13.86 24.04 -4.63
C ASP A 248 -14.72 23.45 -5.77
N GLU A 249 -15.70 24.20 -6.26
CA GLU A 249 -16.54 23.80 -7.40
C GLU A 249 -15.68 23.64 -8.67
N ASP A 250 -14.60 24.42 -8.78
CA ASP A 250 -13.65 24.33 -9.90
C ASP A 250 -12.72 23.10 -9.82
N GLU A 251 -12.63 22.44 -8.66
CA GLU A 251 -11.83 21.23 -8.40
C GLU A 251 -12.67 19.94 -8.47
N GLU A 252 -13.96 20.03 -8.83
CA GLU A 252 -14.84 18.85 -8.94
C GLU A 252 -14.32 17.77 -9.90
N GLU A 253 -13.51 18.17 -10.89
CA GLU A 253 -12.90 17.27 -11.89
C GLU A 253 -11.64 16.55 -11.39
N GLU A 254 -11.04 17.00 -10.27
CA GLU A 254 -9.83 16.40 -9.68
C GLU A 254 -10.23 15.34 -8.66
N ARG A 255 -10.52 14.13 -9.15
CA ARG A 255 -10.84 12.96 -8.32
C ARG A 255 -9.73 11.92 -8.39
N SER A 256 -9.54 11.21 -7.30
CA SER A 256 -8.62 10.07 -7.19
C SER A 256 -8.99 8.98 -8.20
N GLU A 257 -8.01 8.43 -8.92
CA GLU A 257 -8.25 7.42 -9.98
C GLU A 257 -8.93 6.15 -9.43
N GLY A 258 -8.57 5.73 -8.21
CA GLY A 258 -9.12 4.57 -7.51
C GLY A 258 -10.41 4.85 -6.72
N ARG A 259 -10.98 6.06 -6.80
CA ARG A 259 -12.14 6.46 -5.99
C ARG A 259 -13.33 5.50 -6.14
N ASP A 260 -13.71 5.16 -7.36
CA ASP A 260 -14.89 4.33 -7.60
C ASP A 260 -14.74 2.91 -7.00
N ASN A 261 -13.52 2.36 -7.05
CA ASN A 261 -13.18 1.10 -6.39
C ASN A 261 -13.34 1.23 -4.86
N TYR A 262 -12.91 2.36 -4.29
CA TYR A 262 -13.09 2.63 -2.86
C TYR A 262 -14.55 2.77 -2.45
N LEU A 263 -15.37 3.46 -3.25
CA LEU A 263 -16.80 3.60 -2.94
C LEU A 263 -17.52 2.25 -2.95
N GLN A 264 -17.19 1.39 -3.91
CA GLN A 264 -17.70 0.03 -3.95
C GLN A 264 -17.21 -0.76 -2.72
N TRP A 265 -15.91 -0.72 -2.43
CA TRP A 265 -15.32 -1.39 -1.27
C TRP A 265 -15.98 -0.93 0.04
N LEU A 266 -16.18 0.38 0.24
CA LEU A 266 -16.82 0.96 1.40
C LEU A 266 -18.24 0.39 1.57
N LYS A 267 -19.02 0.38 0.48
CA LYS A 267 -20.39 -0.13 0.51
C LYS A 267 -20.45 -1.61 0.87
N GLU A 268 -19.55 -2.42 0.33
CA GLU A 268 -19.48 -3.86 0.57
C GLU A 268 -19.05 -4.21 2.00
N HIS A 269 -18.09 -3.47 2.57
CA HIS A 269 -17.49 -3.80 3.87
C HIS A 269 -18.15 -3.11 5.05
N THR A 270 -18.78 -1.94 4.83
CA THR A 270 -19.42 -1.18 5.91
C THR A 270 -20.92 -1.00 5.74
N GLY A 271 -21.44 -1.16 4.52
CA GLY A 271 -22.83 -0.85 4.18
C GLY A 271 -23.12 0.64 4.08
N GLN A 272 -22.14 1.51 4.34
CA GLN A 272 -22.31 2.97 4.29
C GLN A 272 -22.39 3.45 2.85
N ASP A 273 -23.22 4.48 2.65
CA ASP A 273 -23.22 5.24 1.40
C ASP A 273 -22.09 6.28 1.45
N ALA A 274 -21.48 6.51 0.29
CA ALA A 274 -20.53 7.58 0.10
C ALA A 274 -21.18 8.94 0.39
N ILE A 275 -20.36 9.91 0.79
CA ILE A 275 -20.75 11.31 0.86
C ILE A 275 -20.16 12.07 -0.31
N ASP A 276 -20.82 13.15 -0.72
CA ASP A 276 -20.38 13.94 -1.86
C ASP A 276 -20.46 15.44 -1.63
N THR A 277 -20.85 15.88 -0.43
CA THR A 277 -20.88 17.31 -0.07
C THR A 277 -20.20 17.60 1.28
N SER A 278 -19.69 18.82 1.42
CA SER A 278 -19.11 19.30 2.68
C SER A 278 -20.14 19.31 3.81
N GLU A 279 -21.43 19.59 3.53
CA GLU A 279 -22.45 19.55 4.58
C GLU A 279 -22.72 18.12 5.09
N GLU A 280 -22.50 17.09 4.26
CA GLU A 280 -22.54 15.69 4.72
C GLU A 280 -21.37 15.38 5.63
N ALA A 281 -20.16 15.82 5.27
CA ALA A 281 -18.97 15.68 6.08
C ALA A 281 -19.15 16.40 7.43
N ASP A 282 -19.61 17.65 7.42
CA ASP A 282 -19.89 18.46 8.61
C ASP A 282 -20.89 17.79 9.55
N ARG A 283 -21.93 17.14 9.01
CA ARG A 283 -22.91 16.40 9.82
C ARG A 283 -22.27 15.25 10.57
N ILE A 284 -21.37 14.50 9.92
CA ILE A 284 -20.65 13.39 10.54
C ILE A 284 -19.69 13.92 11.60
N MET A 285 -18.88 14.92 11.26
CA MET A 285 -17.89 15.52 12.17
C MET A 285 -18.56 16.16 13.38
N SER A 286 -19.64 16.93 13.19
CA SER A 286 -20.37 17.60 14.28
C SER A 286 -20.85 16.64 15.36
N VAL A 287 -21.27 15.42 14.98
CA VAL A 287 -21.67 14.38 15.94
C VAL A 287 -20.48 13.95 16.79
N ALA A 288 -19.31 13.72 16.16
CA ALA A 288 -18.10 13.33 16.86
C ALA A 288 -17.55 14.47 17.75
N THR A 289 -17.50 15.69 17.23
CA THR A 289 -17.07 16.90 17.95
C THR A 289 -17.93 17.13 19.18
N ALA A 290 -19.27 17.12 19.02
CA ALA A 290 -20.20 17.30 20.15
C ALA A 290 -20.03 16.23 21.23
N GLN A 291 -19.63 15.01 20.85
CA GLN A 291 -19.47 13.91 21.78
C GLN A 291 -18.12 13.92 22.51
N TYR A 292 -17.02 14.28 21.83
CA TYR A 292 -15.67 14.03 22.34
C TYR A 292 -14.76 15.25 22.44
N GLN A 293 -15.01 16.35 21.72
CA GLN A 293 -14.06 17.46 21.65
C GLN A 293 -13.80 18.11 23.01
N SER A 294 -14.82 18.28 23.85
CA SER A 294 -14.62 18.82 25.20
C SER A 294 -13.68 17.95 26.05
N ALA A 295 -13.83 16.63 25.96
CA ALA A 295 -12.98 15.70 26.68
C ALA A 295 -11.55 15.68 26.11
N LEU A 296 -11.41 15.79 24.79
CA LEU A 296 -10.11 15.92 24.14
C LEU A 296 -9.44 17.22 24.60
N ASN A 297 -10.15 18.34 24.62
CA ASN A 297 -9.60 19.62 25.06
C ASN A 297 -9.11 19.60 26.51
N ASP A 298 -9.86 18.96 27.41
CA ASP A 298 -9.42 18.76 28.80
C ASP A 298 -8.17 17.86 28.88
N TRP A 299 -8.09 16.85 28.02
CA TRP A 299 -6.91 16.01 27.88
C TRP A 299 -5.70 16.80 27.36
N LEU A 300 -5.85 17.61 26.31
CA LEU A 300 -4.80 18.47 25.75
C LEU A 300 -4.25 19.44 26.80
N ARG A 301 -5.13 20.11 27.55
CA ARG A 301 -4.75 21.04 28.63
C ARG A 301 -3.91 20.39 29.72
N LYS A 302 -4.15 19.10 30.02
CA LYS A 302 -3.34 18.35 31.00
C LYS A 302 -1.86 18.30 30.61
N PHE A 303 -1.56 18.31 29.31
CA PHE A 303 -0.18 18.32 28.78
C PHE A 303 0.31 19.72 28.41
N GLY A 304 -0.43 20.78 28.77
CA GLY A 304 -0.05 22.16 28.48
C GLY A 304 -0.20 22.56 27.02
N ILE A 305 -0.96 21.78 26.23
CA ILE A 305 -1.25 22.08 24.82
C ILE A 305 -2.35 23.15 24.79
N GLU A 306 -2.11 24.20 24.01
CA GLU A 306 -3.10 25.26 23.79
C GLU A 306 -4.30 24.72 23.01
N VAL A 307 -5.49 25.10 23.46
CA VAL A 307 -6.75 24.71 22.82
C VAL A 307 -7.51 25.97 22.49
N TYR A 308 -7.79 26.11 21.20
CA TYR A 308 -8.57 27.22 20.64
C TYR A 308 -10.05 26.80 20.63
N SER A 309 -10.94 27.75 20.92
CA SER A 309 -12.37 27.51 21.14
C SER A 309 -13.21 28.65 20.60
#